data_AF-Q93EG1-F1
#
_entry.id   AF-Q93EG1-F1
#
_cell.length_a   1.000
_cell.length_b   1.000
_cell.length_c   1.000
_cell.angle_alpha   90.00
_cell.angle_beta   90.00
_cell.angle_gamma   90.00
#
_symmetry.space_group_name_H-M   'P 1'
#
loop_
_entity.id
_entity.type
_entity.pdbx_description
1 polymer ?
#
loop_
_entity_poly.entity_id
_entity_poly.type
_entity_poly.pdbx_seq_one_letter_code
_entity_poly.pdbx_strand_id
1 'polypeptide(L)' 'YKNYDPRAKILKKLKDDLDAKGIKMNTRLSDLAHKVEEVALSDSYFVERNLYPNVDFYSGIILSALKIPVSLFTP' A
#
# COMPACT_ATOMS: atom_id res chain seq x y z
N TYR A 1 -12.53 4.84 2.29
CA TYR A 1 -13.40 4.27 3.34
C TYR A 1 -13.48 5.27 4.48
N LYS A 2 -14.60 5.37 5.21
CA LYS A 2 -14.69 6.24 6.39
C LYS A 2 -13.81 5.77 7.57
N ASN A 3 -13.34 4.51 7.52
CA ASN A 3 -12.46 3.83 8.47
C ASN A 3 -11.37 3.07 7.70
N TYR A 4 -10.36 2.53 8.40
CA TYR A 4 -9.28 1.71 7.82
C TYR A 4 -9.80 0.62 6.87
N ASP A 5 -9.19 0.48 5.68
CA ASP A 5 -9.65 -0.44 4.64
C ASP A 5 -9.35 -1.90 5.04
N PRO A 6 -10.35 -2.78 5.22
CA PRO A 6 -10.11 -4.18 5.59
C PRO A 6 -9.28 -4.93 4.54
N ARG A 7 -9.26 -4.46 3.28
CA ARG A 7 -8.47 -5.04 2.20
C ARG A 7 -6.97 -4.75 2.37
N ALA A 8 -6.60 -3.64 3.03
CA ALA A 8 -5.22 -3.36 3.38
C ALA A 8 -4.63 -4.45 4.30
N LYS A 9 -5.44 -4.97 5.24
CA LYS A 9 -5.05 -6.10 6.09
C LYS A 9 -4.77 -7.37 5.29
N ILE A 10 -5.57 -7.64 4.26
CA ILE A 10 -5.38 -8.79 3.36
C ILE A 10 -4.09 -8.62 2.54
N LEU A 11 -3.85 -7.42 2.01
CA LEU A 11 -2.63 -7.11 1.26
C LEU A 11 -1.36 -7.22 2.11
N LYS A 12 -1.43 -6.88 3.41
CA LYS A 12 -0.31 -7.10 4.34
C LYS A 12 0.04 -8.58 4.45
N LYS A 13 -0.95 -9.45 4.60
CA LYS A 13 -0.72 -10.91 4.60
C LYS A 13 -0.13 -11.39 3.27
N LEU A 14 -0.65 -10.91 2.14
CA LEU A 14 -0.13 -11.25 0.82
C LEU A 14 1.34 -10.83 0.65
N LYS A 15 1.72 -9.65 1.14
CA LYS A 15 3.12 -9.18 1.16
C LYS A 15 4.00 -10.17 1.92
N ASP A 16 3.57 -10.59 3.11
CA ASP A 16 4.33 -11.53 3.95
C ASP A 16 4.48 -12.91 3.26
N ASP A 17 3.41 -13.40 2.63
CA ASP A 17 3.41 -14.66 1.87
C ASP A 17 4.35 -14.59 0.64
N LEU A 18 4.41 -13.44 -0.05
CA LEU A 18 5.31 -13.21 -1.18
C LEU A 18 6.77 -13.11 -0.73
N ASP A 19 7.02 -12.46 0.40
CA ASP A 19 8.36 -12.34 0.98
C ASP A 19 8.94 -13.71 1.35
N ALA A 20 8.10 -14.60 1.91
CA ALA A 20 8.44 -15.99 2.22
C ALA A 20 8.74 -16.82 0.96
N LYS A 21 8.18 -16.44 -0.19
CA LYS A 21 8.47 -17.04 -1.51
C LYS A 21 9.69 -16.42 -2.21
N GLY A 22 10.39 -15.50 -1.56
CA GLY A 22 11.56 -14.83 -2.12
C GLY A 22 11.25 -13.65 -3.05
N ILE A 23 9.98 -13.24 -3.17
CA ILE A 23 9.57 -12.07 -3.93
C ILE A 23 9.65 -10.86 -3.02
N LYS A 24 10.80 -10.17 -3.07
CA LYS A 24 11.06 -9.00 -2.21
C LYS A 24 10.39 -7.75 -2.77
N MET A 25 9.73 -7.01 -1.90
CA MET A 25 9.21 -5.68 -2.24
C MET A 25 10.37 -4.72 -2.48
N ASN A 26 10.16 -3.72 -3.34
CA ASN A 26 11.15 -2.67 -3.51
C ASN A 26 11.25 -1.86 -2.20
N THR A 27 12.43 -1.89 -1.57
CA THR A 27 12.67 -1.24 -0.28
C THR A 27 12.40 0.26 -0.34
N ARG A 28 12.88 0.95 -1.40
CA ARG A 28 12.67 2.39 -1.56
C ARG A 28 11.19 2.77 -1.69
N LEU A 29 10.42 2.00 -2.47
CA LEU A 29 8.98 2.24 -2.60
C LEU A 29 8.22 1.92 -1.30
N SER A 30 8.64 0.89 -0.59
CA SER A 30 8.05 0.52 0.71
C SER A 30 8.28 1.60 1.76
N ASP A 31 9.51 2.12 1.85
CA ASP A 31 9.87 3.20 2.78
C ASP A 31 9.12 4.49 2.45
N LEU A 32 9.00 4.82 1.16
CA LEU A 32 8.23 5.98 0.72
C LEU A 32 6.74 5.83 1.09
N ALA A 33 6.15 4.66 0.85
CA ALA A 33 4.76 4.40 1.20
C ALA A 33 4.52 4.51 2.71
N HIS A 34 5.41 3.98 3.55
CA HIS A 34 5.31 4.12 5.00
C HIS A 34 5.34 5.60 5.44
N LYS A 35 6.23 6.42 4.87
CA LYS A 35 6.29 7.85 5.20
C LYS A 35 5.04 8.60 4.75
N VAL A 36 4.52 8.29 3.56
CA VAL A 36 3.28 8.91 3.06
C VAL A 36 2.09 8.53 3.93
N GLU A 37 2.00 7.26 4.36
CA GLU A 37 0.99 6.81 5.32
C GLU A 37 1.11 7.55 6.66
N GLU A 38 2.31 7.66 7.23
CA GLU A 38 2.54 8.37 8.49
C GLU A 38 2.09 9.83 8.43
N VAL A 39 2.43 10.53 7.34
CA VAL A 39 1.99 11.91 7.11
C VAL A 39 0.47 11.97 6.96
N ALA A 40 -0.13 11.11 6.15
CA ALA A 40 -1.59 11.10 5.94
C ALA A 40 -2.37 10.79 7.23
N LEU A 41 -1.80 10.01 8.16
CA LEU A 41 -2.43 9.68 9.44
C LEU A 41 -2.28 10.77 10.51
N SER A 42 -1.31 11.66 10.36
CA SER A 42 -1.01 12.73 11.34
C SER A 42 -1.43 14.12 10.89
N ASP A 43 -1.58 14.34 9.58
CA ASP A 43 -1.95 15.63 9.00
C ASP A 43 -3.45 15.92 9.20
N SER A 44 -3.75 17.11 9.74
CA SER A 44 -5.11 17.52 10.08
C SER A 44 -6.05 17.56 8.87
N TYR A 45 -5.55 17.91 7.68
CA TYR A 45 -6.35 17.93 6.46
C TYR A 45 -6.93 16.55 6.16
N PHE A 46 -6.11 15.50 6.30
CA PHE A 46 -6.48 14.11 6.02
C PHE A 46 -7.37 13.54 7.13
N VAL A 47 -7.01 13.78 8.39
CA VAL A 47 -7.76 13.30 9.56
C VAL A 47 -9.18 13.87 9.59
N GLU A 48 -9.33 15.19 9.43
CA GLU A 48 -10.65 15.86 9.41
C GLU A 48 -11.56 15.33 8.29
N ARG A 49 -10.96 14.91 7.18
CA ARG A 49 -11.67 14.39 6.00
C ARG A 49 -11.79 12.87 5.99
N ASN A 50 -11.30 12.18 7.03
CA ASN A 50 -11.26 10.72 7.10
C ASN A 50 -10.59 10.08 5.87
N LEU A 51 -9.49 10.69 5.40
CA LEU A 51 -8.72 10.23 4.25
C LEU A 51 -7.64 9.26 4.71
N TYR A 52 -7.95 7.98 4.62
CA TYR A 52 -7.03 6.89 4.96
C TYR A 52 -6.46 6.24 3.70
N PRO A 53 -5.22 5.73 3.75
CA PRO A 53 -4.70 4.83 2.72
C PRO A 53 -5.68 3.69 2.45
N ASN A 54 -5.91 3.41 1.16
CA ASN A 54 -6.84 2.39 0.70
C ASN A 54 -6.08 1.20 0.09
N VAL A 55 -6.81 0.19 -0.40
CA VAL A 55 -6.21 -0.97 -1.08
C VAL A 55 -5.24 -0.62 -2.20
N ASP A 56 -5.52 0.43 -3.00
CA ASP A 56 -4.75 0.77 -4.19
C ASP A 56 -3.38 1.32 -3.83
N PHE A 57 -3.31 2.03 -2.69
CA PHE A 57 -2.06 2.50 -2.13
C PHE A 57 -1.06 1.37 -1.86
N TYR A 58 -1.54 0.23 -1.36
CA TYR A 58 -0.68 -0.92 -1.05
C TYR A 58 -0.53 -1.88 -2.23
N SER A 59 -1.54 -2.00 -3.11
CA SER A 59 -1.50 -2.94 -4.24
C SER A 59 -0.42 -2.57 -5.24
N GLY A 60 -0.16 -1.28 -5.49
CA GLY A 60 0.88 -0.83 -6.42
C GLY A 60 2.29 -1.34 -6.07
N ILE A 61 2.61 -1.47 -4.78
CA ILE A 61 3.91 -2.01 -4.32
C ILE A 61 4.02 -3.50 -4.64
N ILE A 62 2.94 -4.25 -4.38
CA ILE A 62 2.86 -5.68 -4.63
C ILE A 62 2.92 -5.97 -6.14
N LEU A 63 2.13 -5.25 -6.94
CA LEU A 63 2.13 -5.39 -8.40
C LEU A 63 3.50 -5.06 -9.00
N SER A 64 4.18 -4.03 -8.46
CA SER A 64 5.56 -3.70 -8.84
C SER A 64 6.54 -4.82 -8.51
N ALA A 65 6.42 -5.44 -7.33
CA ALA A 65 7.28 -6.57 -6.93
C ALA A 65 7.06 -7.80 -7.82
N LEU A 66 5.84 -7.99 -8.32
CA LEU A 66 5.50 -9.02 -9.31
C LEU A 66 5.92 -8.66 -10.75
N LYS A 67 6.59 -7.51 -10.95
CA LYS A 67 7.02 -7.00 -12.26
C LYS A 67 5.86 -6.77 -13.25
N ILE A 68 4.67 -6.49 -12.72
CA ILE A 68 3.52 -6.11 -13.55
C ILE A 68 3.74 -4.65 -14.01
N PRO A 69 3.61 -4.35 -15.31
CA PRO A 69 3.69 -2.98 -15.81
C PRO A 69 2.67 -2.04 -15.14
N VAL A 70 3.08 -0.83 -14.81
CA VAL A 70 2.21 0.19 -14.17
C VAL A 70 0.98 0.50 -15.02
N SER A 71 1.11 0.47 -16.35
CA SER A 71 0.00 0.65 -17.29
C SER A 71 -1.11 -0.40 -17.17
N LEU A 72 -0.89 -1.49 -16.43
CA LEU A 72 -1.86 -2.56 -16.19
C LEU A 72 -2.41 -2.57 -14.76
N PHE A 73 -2.04 -1.59 -13.91
CA PHE A 73 -2.54 -1.54 -12.53
C PHE A 73 -4.05 -1.26 -12.47
N THR A 74 -4.58 -0.59 -13.49
CA THR A 74 -6.01 -0.36 -13.67
C THR A 74 -6.31 -0.58 -15.16
N PRO A 75 -7.06 -1.65 -15.52
CA PRO A 75 -7.51 -1.88 -16.89
C PRO A 75 -8.51 -0.85 -17.39
#